data_AF-A0A150PW44-F1
#
_entry.id   AF-A0A150PW44-F1
#
_cell.length_a   1.000
_cell.length_b   1.000
_cell.length_c   1.000
_cell.angle_alpha   90.00
_cell.angle_beta   90.00
_cell.angle_gamma   90.00
#
_symmetry.space_group_name_H-M   'P 1'
#
loop_
_entity.id
_entity.type
_entity.pdbx_description
1 polymer ?
#
loop_
_entity_poly.entity_id
_entity_poly.type
_entity_poly.pdbx_seq_one_letter_code
_entity_poly.pdbx_strand_id
1 'polypeptide(L)'
;MRAYAAGHLLTPEALYQRRFAMDLIERTLAVLQDHYAQTGQARVFEALRGRLTGEVEERPHKEVAAALGMSVEAVKTATSRLYDRYQRTFREEVARTVARVEDVDDELRALRLALRGDPSNDG
;
A
#
# COMPACT_ATOMS: atom_id res chain seq x y z
N MET A 1 30.63 -5.43 -14.88
CA MET A 1 30.86 -5.47 -13.42
C MET A 1 29.57 -5.02 -12.71
N ARG A 2 28.60 -5.94 -12.53
CA ARG A 2 27.25 -5.69 -11.96
C ARG A 2 26.99 -6.69 -10.82
N ALA A 3 27.84 -6.67 -9.80
CA ALA A 3 27.75 -7.59 -8.64
C ALA A 3 27.58 -6.88 -7.28
N TYR A 4 27.46 -5.55 -7.27
CA TYR A 4 27.38 -4.77 -6.02
C TYR A 4 25.96 -4.59 -5.48
N ALA A 5 24.92 -4.79 -6.30
CA ALA A 5 23.52 -4.56 -5.91
C ALA A 5 22.89 -5.76 -5.18
N ALA A 6 23.31 -6.99 -5.49
CA ALA A 6 22.72 -8.20 -4.89
C ALA A 6 23.13 -8.39 -3.41
N GLY A 7 24.34 -7.93 -3.02
CA GLY A 7 24.85 -8.12 -1.66
C GLY A 7 24.16 -7.26 -0.61
N HIS A 8 23.61 -6.10 -0.96
CA HIS A 8 22.95 -5.20 0.00
C HIS A 8 21.52 -5.67 0.34
N LEU A 9 20.86 -6.33 -0.60
CA LEU A 9 19.48 -6.84 -0.49
C LEU A 9 19.36 -8.14 0.32
N LEU A 10 20.47 -8.86 0.50
CA LEU A 10 20.56 -10.10 1.29
C LEU A 10 21.13 -9.87 2.70
N THR A 11 21.31 -8.61 3.11
CA THR A 11 21.72 -8.32 4.48
C THR A 11 20.56 -8.58 5.45
N PRO A 12 20.82 -9.04 6.69
CA PRO A 12 19.79 -9.17 7.72
C PRO A 12 19.01 -7.87 7.95
N GLU A 13 19.70 -6.73 7.85
CA GLU A 13 19.10 -5.39 7.93
C GLU A 13 18.09 -5.18 6.80
N ALA A 14 18.46 -5.41 5.53
CA ALA A 14 17.53 -5.21 4.42
C ALA A 14 16.31 -6.14 4.47
N LEU A 15 16.50 -7.40 4.90
CA LEU A 15 15.39 -8.35 5.10
C LEU A 15 14.47 -7.92 6.24
N TYR A 16 15.05 -7.44 7.35
CA TYR A 16 14.29 -6.88 8.47
C TYR A 16 13.48 -5.65 8.01
N GLN A 17 14.11 -4.71 7.32
CA GLN A 17 13.46 -3.50 6.81
C GLN A 17 12.32 -3.84 5.83
N ARG A 18 12.52 -4.80 4.92
CA ARG A 18 11.46 -5.27 4.02
C ARG A 18 10.31 -5.92 4.77
N ARG A 19 10.61 -6.78 5.76
CA ARG A 19 9.57 -7.42 6.58
C ARG A 19 8.78 -6.38 7.38
N PHE A 20 9.48 -5.42 7.99
CA PHE A 20 8.88 -4.32 8.71
C PHE A 20 7.98 -3.47 7.81
N ALA A 21 8.41 -3.14 6.59
CA ALA A 21 7.59 -2.44 5.61
C ALA A 21 6.33 -3.23 5.21
N MET A 22 6.43 -4.56 5.06
CA MET A 22 5.27 -5.43 4.82
C MET A 22 4.28 -5.41 5.99
N ASP A 23 4.77 -5.54 7.23
CA ASP A 23 3.93 -5.51 8.43
C ASP A 23 3.18 -4.16 8.57
N LEU A 24 3.81 -3.05 8.19
CA LEU A 24 3.16 -1.73 8.15
C LEU A 24 2.07 -1.62 7.08
N ILE A 25 2.29 -2.22 5.90
CA ILE A 25 1.28 -2.28 4.85
C ILE A 25 0.07 -3.11 5.32
N GLU A 26 0.30 -4.29 5.91
CA GLU A 26 -0.76 -5.14 6.45
C GLU A 26 -1.60 -4.41 7.50
N ARG A 27 -0.96 -3.71 8.44
CA ARG A 27 -1.64 -2.88 9.45
C ARG A 27 -2.46 -1.76 8.82
N THR A 28 -1.88 -1.07 7.84
CA THR A 28 -2.57 0.02 7.11
C THR A 28 -3.82 -0.50 6.42
N LEU A 29 -3.73 -1.65 5.75
CA LEU A 29 -4.86 -2.27 5.06
C LEU A 29 -5.95 -2.69 6.06
N ALA A 30 -5.59 -3.24 7.21
CA ALA A 30 -6.55 -3.61 8.26
C ALA A 30 -7.30 -2.38 8.80
N VAL A 31 -6.60 -1.28 9.09
CA VAL A 31 -7.22 -0.02 9.54
C VAL A 31 -8.19 0.55 8.49
N LEU A 32 -7.80 0.51 7.20
CA LEU A 32 -8.69 0.92 6.13
C LEU A 32 -9.91 0.02 6.02
N GLN A 33 -9.73 -1.30 6.10
CA GLN A 33 -10.82 -2.26 6.04
C GLN A 33 -11.87 -1.98 7.13
N ASP A 34 -11.41 -1.78 8.37
CA ASP A 34 -12.27 -1.44 9.50
C ASP A 34 -13.01 -0.11 9.29
N HIS A 35 -12.30 0.91 8.78
CA HIS A 35 -12.91 2.20 8.47
C HIS A 35 -14.02 2.10 7.42
N TYR A 36 -13.78 1.35 6.34
CA TYR A 36 -14.79 1.13 5.31
C TYR A 36 -15.93 0.23 5.78
N ALA A 37 -15.67 -0.74 6.68
CA ALA A 37 -16.72 -1.53 7.30
C ALA A 37 -17.65 -0.67 8.17
N GLN A 38 -17.09 0.18 9.03
CA GLN A 38 -17.86 1.06 9.92
C GLN A 38 -18.71 2.10 9.17
N THR A 39 -18.29 2.50 7.97
CA THR A 39 -19.02 3.46 7.12
C THR A 39 -20.00 2.79 6.15
N GLY A 40 -20.17 1.46 6.22
CA GLY A 40 -21.04 0.70 5.32
C GLY A 40 -20.49 0.55 3.89
N GLN A 41 -19.21 0.85 3.68
CA GLN A 41 -18.53 0.83 2.38
C GLN A 41 -17.59 -0.38 2.22
N ALA A 42 -17.75 -1.44 3.02
CA ALA A 42 -16.93 -2.65 2.95
C ALA A 42 -16.84 -3.23 1.52
N ARG A 43 -17.97 -3.28 0.79
CA ARG A 43 -17.99 -3.78 -0.60
C ARG A 43 -17.15 -2.93 -1.55
N VAL A 44 -17.09 -1.61 -1.33
CA VAL A 44 -16.26 -0.69 -2.12
C VAL A 44 -14.78 -0.97 -1.84
N PHE A 45 -14.41 -1.14 -0.57
CA PHE A 45 -13.04 -1.49 -0.18
C PHE A 45 -12.61 -2.82 -0.80
N GLU A 46 -13.40 -3.88 -0.66
CA GLU A 46 -13.09 -5.19 -1.24
C GLU A 46 -12.93 -5.15 -2.77
N ALA A 47 -13.76 -4.35 -3.46
CA ALA A 47 -13.67 -4.22 -4.90
C ALA A 47 -12.44 -3.43 -5.38
N LEU A 48 -11.88 -2.57 -4.53
CA LEU A 48 -10.81 -1.64 -4.89
C LEU A 48 -9.45 -1.96 -4.23
N ARG A 49 -9.40 -2.72 -3.11
CA ARG A 49 -8.17 -3.01 -2.34
C ARG A 49 -7.06 -3.64 -3.17
N GLY A 50 -7.41 -4.47 -4.16
CA GLY A 50 -6.43 -5.11 -5.05
C GLY A 50 -5.60 -4.10 -5.87
N ARG A 51 -6.10 -2.88 -6.07
CA ARG A 51 -5.34 -1.78 -6.70
C ARG A 51 -4.24 -1.23 -5.80
N LEU A 52 -4.38 -1.34 -4.48
CA LEU A 52 -3.37 -0.90 -3.52
C LEU A 52 -2.19 -1.87 -3.43
N THR A 53 -2.48 -3.18 -3.49
CA THR A 53 -1.50 -4.25 -3.28
C THR A 53 -0.87 -4.77 -4.56
N GLY A 54 -1.46 -4.49 -5.73
CA GLY A 54 -1.01 -5.05 -7.01
C GLY A 54 -1.27 -6.55 -7.15
N GLU A 55 -2.06 -7.15 -6.24
CA GLU A 55 -2.34 -8.59 -6.19
C GLU A 55 -3.34 -9.08 -7.25
N VAL A 56 -4.01 -8.18 -7.98
CA VAL A 56 -5.04 -8.54 -8.94
C VAL A 56 -4.85 -7.74 -10.24
N GLU A 57 -5.06 -8.40 -11.39
CA GLU A 57 -5.30 -7.69 -12.65
C GLU A 57 -6.32 -6.57 -12.42
N GLU A 58 -5.95 -5.33 -12.76
CA GLU A 58 -6.83 -4.19 -12.58
C GLU A 58 -8.12 -4.37 -13.39
N ARG A 59 -9.19 -4.85 -12.73
CA ARG A 59 -10.51 -4.92 -13.36
C ARG A 59 -10.86 -3.54 -13.89
N PRO A 60 -11.32 -3.38 -15.13
CA PRO A 60 -11.73 -2.09 -15.66
C PRO A 60 -12.72 -1.39 -14.73
N HIS A 61 -12.61 -0.06 -14.58
CA HIS A 61 -13.52 0.71 -13.72
C HIS A 61 -15.00 0.48 -14.07
N LYS A 62 -15.31 0.15 -15.32
CA LYS A 62 -16.67 -0.20 -15.79
C LYS A 62 -17.22 -1.46 -15.14
N GLU A 63 -16.40 -2.49 -14.96
CA GLU A 63 -16.84 -3.75 -14.34
C GLU A 63 -17.04 -3.58 -12.84
N VAL A 64 -16.13 -2.83 -12.20
CA VAL A 64 -16.26 -2.47 -10.78
C VAL A 64 -17.53 -1.63 -10.55
N ALA A 65 -17.80 -0.67 -11.44
CA ALA A 65 -19.00 0.17 -11.39
C ALA A 65 -20.27 -0.68 -11.48
N ALA A 66 -20.33 -1.62 -12.43
CA ALA A 66 -21.46 -2.55 -12.56
C ALA A 66 -21.64 -3.42 -11.30
N ALA A 67 -20.55 -3.98 -10.75
CA ALA A 67 -20.60 -4.84 -9.57
C ALA A 67 -21.03 -4.10 -8.29
N LEU A 68 -20.74 -2.79 -8.21
CA LEU A 68 -21.10 -1.94 -7.08
C LEU A 68 -22.42 -1.17 -7.28
N GLY A 69 -23.02 -1.21 -8.49
CA GLY A 69 -24.18 -0.37 -8.81
C GLY A 69 -23.86 1.13 -8.82
N MET A 70 -22.62 1.49 -9.15
CA MET A 70 -22.11 2.88 -9.17
C MET A 70 -21.88 3.34 -10.61
N SER A 71 -21.73 4.65 -10.82
CA SER A 71 -21.19 5.17 -12.08
C SER A 71 -19.67 4.96 -12.16
N VAL A 72 -19.13 4.98 -13.38
CA VAL A 72 -17.68 4.86 -13.60
C VAL A 72 -16.93 6.04 -12.96
N GLU A 73 -17.52 7.24 -13.01
CA GLU A 73 -17.00 8.46 -12.37
C GLU A 73 -16.95 8.28 -10.85
N ALA A 74 -18.01 7.73 -10.25
CA ALA A 74 -18.06 7.48 -8.81
C ALA A 74 -17.00 6.45 -8.38
N VAL A 75 -16.73 5.43 -9.19
CA VAL A 75 -15.63 4.48 -8.96
C VAL A 75 -14.27 5.17 -9.03
N LYS A 76 -14.02 6.01 -10.05
CA LYS A 76 -12.76 6.78 -10.14
C LYS A 76 -12.54 7.66 -8.91
N THR A 77 -13.58 8.35 -8.46
CA THR A 77 -13.52 9.16 -7.24
C THR A 77 -13.28 8.30 -6.00
N ALA A 78 -13.96 7.15 -5.87
CA ALA A 78 -13.74 6.21 -4.76
C ALA A 78 -12.30 5.68 -4.74
N THR A 79 -11.73 5.35 -5.90
CA THR A 79 -10.33 4.94 -6.04
C THR A 79 -9.37 6.05 -5.60
N SER A 80 -9.56 7.30 -6.06
CA SER A 80 -8.73 8.43 -5.63
C SER A 80 -8.78 8.62 -4.11
N ARG A 81 -9.99 8.59 -3.53
CA ARG A 81 -10.18 8.72 -2.07
C ARG A 81 -9.53 7.57 -1.30
N LEU A 82 -9.57 6.35 -1.84
CA LEU A 82 -8.91 5.19 -1.25
C LEU A 82 -7.39 5.39 -1.22
N TYR A 83 -6.77 5.84 -2.32
CA TYR A 83 -5.35 6.13 -2.37
C TYR A 83 -4.95 7.25 -1.39
N ASP A 84 -5.71 8.34 -1.35
CA ASP A 84 -5.43 9.45 -0.41
C ASP A 84 -5.50 8.97 1.04
N ARG A 85 -6.51 8.17 1.38
CA ARG A 85 -6.68 7.62 2.72
C ARG A 85 -5.61 6.60 3.05
N TYR A 86 -5.22 5.75 2.09
CA TYR A 86 -4.10 4.83 2.24
C TYR A 86 -2.80 5.56 2.55
N GLN A 87 -2.46 6.60 1.78
CA GLN A 87 -1.24 7.38 2.02
C GLN A 87 -1.23 8.05 3.39
N ARG A 88 -2.37 8.61 3.82
CA ARG A 88 -2.51 9.23 5.15
C ARG A 88 -2.36 8.20 6.26
N THR A 89 -3.10 7.09 6.16
CA THR A 89 -3.08 6.02 7.17
C THR A 89 -1.69 5.39 7.26
N PHE A 90 -1.04 5.13 6.12
CA PHE A 90 0.33 4.60 6.09
C PHE A 90 1.32 5.57 6.75
N ARG A 91 1.21 6.88 6.46
CA ARG A 91 2.02 7.91 7.12
C ARG A 91 1.79 7.92 8.63
N GLU A 92 0.55 7.81 9.08
CA GLU A 92 0.20 7.74 10.50
C GLU A 92 0.82 6.50 11.17
N GLU A 93 0.76 5.33 10.53
CA GLU A 93 1.38 4.11 11.05
C GLU A 93 2.90 4.25 11.14
N VAL A 94 3.57 4.85 10.15
CA VAL A 94 5.01 5.16 10.21
C VAL A 94 5.32 6.18 11.31
N ALA A 95 4.46 7.19 11.50
CA ALA A 95 4.63 8.17 12.57
C ALA A 95 4.58 7.54 13.97
N ARG A 96 3.91 6.40 14.14
CA ARG A 96 3.90 5.65 15.41
C ARG A 96 5.20 4.87 15.67
N THR A 97 6.02 4.63 14.64
CA THR A 97 7.23 3.82 14.76
C THR A 97 8.51 4.65 14.90
N VAL A 98 8.49 5.91 14.48
CA VAL A 98 9.62 6.83 14.62
C VAL A 98 9.65 7.52 15.98
N ALA A 99 10.84 7.90 16.44
CA ALA A 99 11.01 8.62 17.70
C ALA A 99 10.55 10.08 17.63
N ARG A 100 10.62 10.70 16.44
CA ARG A 100 10.21 12.09 16.22
C ARG A 100 9.40 12.23 14.94
N VAL A 101 8.41 13.12 14.95
CA VAL A 101 7.54 13.36 13.80
C VAL A 101 8.31 13.91 12.58
N GLU A 102 9.45 14.57 12.83
CA GLU A 102 10.34 15.08 11.77
C GLU A 102 10.96 13.95 10.94
N ASP A 103 11.12 12.76 11.51
CA ASP A 103 11.78 11.62 10.87
C ASP A 103 10.84 10.84 9.93
N VAL A 104 9.54 11.14 9.94
CA VAL A 104 8.52 10.38 9.19
C VAL A 104 8.80 10.38 7.69
N ASP A 105 9.19 11.51 7.13
CA ASP A 105 9.44 11.62 5.69
C ASP A 105 10.68 10.84 5.26
N ASP A 106 11.66 10.72 6.14
CA ASP A 106 12.90 10.00 5.91
C ASP A 106 12.65 8.49 6.00
N GLU A 107 11.91 8.07 7.01
CA GLU A 107 11.47 6.69 7.18
C GLU A 107 10.59 6.23 6.00
N LEU A 108 9.64 7.06 5.56
CA LEU A 108 8.84 6.78 4.36
C LEU A 108 9.68 6.62 3.09
N ARG A 109 10.83 7.30 2.97
CA ARG A 109 11.75 7.09 1.83
C ARG A 109 12.51 5.78 1.98
N ALA A 110 13.00 5.46 3.17
CA ALA A 110 13.69 4.21 3.47
C ALA A 110 12.81 2.98 3.21
N LEU A 111 11.56 2.99 3.71
CA LEU A 111 10.60 1.92 3.49
C LEU A 111 10.29 1.72 2.01
N ARG A 112 10.09 2.80 1.24
CA ARG A 112 9.87 2.68 -0.22
C ARG A 112 11.07 2.06 -0.94
N LEU A 113 12.29 2.35 -0.50
CA LEU A 113 13.49 1.74 -1.07
C LEU A 113 13.57 0.25 -0.72
N ALA A 114 13.29 -0.11 0.53
CA ALA A 114 13.24 -1.50 0.99
C ALA A 114 12.21 -2.34 0.23
N LEU A 115 11.06 -1.75 -0.12
CA LEU A 115 10.01 -2.40 -0.90
C LEU A 115 10.38 -2.58 -2.39
N ARG A 116 11.14 -1.66 -2.98
CA ARG A 116 11.59 -1.72 -4.39
C ARG A 116 12.78 -2.65 -4.61
N GLY A 117 13.48 -3.04 -3.55
CA GLY A 117 14.68 -3.88 -3.60
C GLY A 117 14.46 -5.34 -4.01
N ASP A 118 13.37 -5.68 -4.69
CA ASP A 118 13.12 -7.01 -5.22
C ASP A 118 13.21 -6.99 -6.76
N PRO A 119 14.35 -7.38 -7.35
CA PRO A 119 14.44 -7.59 -8.81
C PRO A 119 13.75 -8.88 -9.30
N SER A 120 12.93 -9.56 -8.48
CA SER A 120 12.28 -10.83 -8.86
C SER A 120 10.89 -10.68 -9.49
N ASN A 121 10.56 -9.51 -10.06
CA ASN A 121 9.41 -9.35 -10.93
C ASN A 121 9.76 -8.53 -12.17
N ASP A 122 10.84 -8.91 -12.86
CA ASP A 122 10.89 -8.76 -14.31
C ASP A 122 10.14 -9.97 -14.90
N GLY A 123 8.97 -9.72 -15.48
CA GLY A 123 8.23 -10.68 -16.31
C GLY A 123 8.87 -10.90 -17.67
#